data_AF-A0A940VK74-F1
#
_entry.id   AF-A0A940VK74-F1
#
_cell.length_a   1.000
_cell.length_b   1.000
_cell.length_c   1.000
_cell.angle_alpha   90.00
_cell.angle_beta   90.00
_cell.angle_gamma   90.00
#
_symmetry.space_group_name_H-M   'P 1'
#
loop_
_entity.id
_entity.type
_entity.pdbx_description
1 polymer ?
#
loop_
_entity_poly.entity_id
_entity_poly.type
_entity_poly.pdbx_seq_one_letter_code
_entity_poly.pdbx_strand_id
1 'polypeptide(L)'
;NRGNGCDSLPAMQARIRRLRQGMHYVEREGPDMIGCILLVSPVFFAREAWIPQPSNWPVRSLTPVRYDLTTGEGKRVWDACRERMKSQSVPRQHSDGIAQEVREGAPRYGAPVMIQPRLGQGTFRVAVTDAYQRACAVTGEHSLPALEAAHIRPYSDDGPHEVCNGLLLRSDLHRLFDKGYLTVTPERKIIVSRRLRTDYENGRSYYPYDERPLLVLPRSVHDLPSAEHLAWHNEHRFLG
;
A
#
# COMPACT_ATOMS: atom_id res chain seq x y z
N ASN A 1 9.03 27.84 8.43
CA ASN A 1 9.17 26.52 7.76
C ASN A 1 8.36 26.59 6.45
N ARG A 2 9.00 26.91 5.31
CA ARG A 2 8.33 27.31 4.05
C ARG A 2 8.13 26.11 3.10
N GLY A 3 7.37 25.10 3.52
CA GLY A 3 7.12 23.91 2.67
C GLY A 3 6.11 24.15 1.54
N ASN A 4 5.15 25.05 1.74
CA ASN A 4 3.93 25.09 0.92
C ASN A 4 3.83 26.38 0.09
N GLY A 5 4.81 27.28 0.20
CA GLY A 5 4.76 28.61 -0.43
C GLY A 5 3.63 29.53 0.07
N CYS A 6 3.02 29.22 1.22
CA CYS A 6 2.02 30.04 1.93
C CYS A 6 2.33 30.05 3.43
N ASP A 7 2.10 31.18 4.10
CA ASP A 7 2.48 31.38 5.51
C ASP A 7 1.38 30.96 6.52
N SER A 8 0.19 30.57 6.05
CA SER A 8 -0.91 30.12 6.89
C SER A 8 -1.90 29.22 6.12
N LEU A 9 -2.70 28.43 6.86
CA LEU A 9 -3.78 27.61 6.29
C LEU A 9 -4.82 28.47 5.53
N PRO A 10 -5.29 29.62 6.07
CA PRO A 10 -6.17 30.52 5.30
C PRO A 10 -5.53 31.05 4.01
N ALA A 11 -4.23 31.38 4.04
CA ALA A 11 -3.51 31.82 2.84
C ALA A 11 -3.39 30.70 1.79
N MET A 12 -3.19 29.46 2.23
CA MET A 12 -3.20 28.28 1.36
C MET A 12 -4.58 28.04 0.73
N GLN A 13 -5.65 28.05 1.53
CA GLN A 13 -7.03 27.88 1.04
C GLN A 13 -7.42 28.97 0.03
N ALA A 14 -7.11 30.24 0.32
CA ALA A 14 -7.36 31.36 -0.60
C ALA A 14 -6.61 31.19 -1.93
N ARG A 15 -5.36 30.72 -1.87
CA ARG A 15 -4.57 30.42 -3.07
C ARG A 15 -5.16 29.28 -3.90
N ILE A 16 -5.59 28.19 -3.25
CA ILE A 16 -6.23 27.05 -3.93
C ILE A 16 -7.53 27.48 -4.61
N ARG A 17 -8.38 28.25 -3.93
CA ARG A 17 -9.64 28.77 -4.51
C ARG A 17 -9.39 29.65 -5.73
N ARG A 18 -8.38 30.53 -5.67
CA ARG A 18 -7.98 31.36 -6.83
C ARG A 18 -7.51 30.50 -8.01
N LEU A 19 -6.71 29.47 -7.78
CA LEU A 19 -6.28 28.55 -8.84
C LEU A 19 -7.46 27.81 -9.47
N ARG A 20 -8.42 27.35 -8.64
CA ARG A 20 -9.62 26.64 -9.11
C ARG A 20 -10.54 27.49 -9.96
N GLN A 21 -10.65 28.79 -9.69
CA GLN A 21 -11.44 29.73 -10.53
C GLN A 21 -10.90 29.81 -11.96
N GLY A 22 -9.59 29.62 -12.15
CA GLY A 22 -8.95 29.56 -13.47
C GLY A 22 -8.97 28.18 -14.13
N MET A 23 -9.57 27.17 -13.49
CA MET A 23 -9.67 25.80 -14.00
C MET A 23 -11.15 25.43 -14.15
N HIS A 24 -11.48 24.53 -15.08
CA HIS A 24 -12.77 23.83 -15.08
C HIS A 24 -12.81 22.78 -13.95
N TYR A 25 -12.60 23.22 -12.71
CA TYR A 25 -12.63 22.35 -11.54
C TYR A 25 -14.08 22.01 -11.20
N VAL A 26 -14.41 20.71 -11.23
CA VAL A 26 -15.70 20.19 -10.77
C VAL A 26 -15.54 19.80 -9.31
N GLU A 27 -16.25 20.50 -8.44
CA GLU A 27 -16.24 20.23 -7.00
C GLU A 27 -16.94 18.89 -6.70
N ARG A 28 -16.20 17.95 -6.10
CA ARG A 28 -16.72 16.61 -5.75
C ARG A 28 -16.90 16.42 -4.24
N GLU A 29 -15.92 16.84 -3.45
CA GLU A 29 -15.84 16.60 -1.99
C GLU A 29 -15.48 17.88 -1.22
N GLY A 30 -15.88 19.05 -1.76
CA GLY A 30 -15.73 20.34 -1.12
C GLY A 30 -14.59 21.24 -1.65
N PRO A 31 -14.54 22.49 -1.17
CA PRO A 31 -13.73 23.55 -1.78
C PRO A 31 -12.26 23.52 -1.36
N ASP A 32 -11.91 22.69 -0.36
CA ASP A 32 -10.57 22.58 0.20
C ASP A 32 -9.94 21.18 0.01
N MET A 33 -10.63 20.23 -0.63
CA MET A 33 -10.11 18.87 -0.86
C MET A 33 -8.93 18.87 -1.85
N ILE A 34 -7.75 18.45 -1.42
CA ILE A 34 -6.58 18.30 -2.31
C ILE A 34 -6.42 16.83 -2.68
N GLY A 35 -6.63 16.50 -3.95
CA GLY A 35 -6.41 15.15 -4.46
C GLY A 35 -4.93 14.80 -4.56
N CYS A 36 -4.60 13.52 -4.43
CA CYS A 36 -3.27 12.98 -4.63
C CYS A 36 -3.33 11.84 -5.66
N ILE A 37 -2.37 11.81 -6.59
CA ILE A 37 -2.16 10.65 -7.46
C ILE A 37 -1.01 9.84 -6.86
N LEU A 38 -1.32 8.64 -6.38
CA LEU A 38 -0.32 7.72 -5.88
C LEU A 38 0.23 6.87 -7.04
N LEU A 39 1.52 7.00 -7.34
CA LEU A 39 2.21 6.10 -8.26
C LEU A 39 2.56 4.81 -7.52
N VAL A 40 1.92 3.71 -7.90
CA VAL A 40 2.16 2.39 -7.31
C VAL A 40 3.17 1.64 -8.18
N SER A 41 4.28 1.23 -7.58
CA SER A 41 5.38 0.51 -8.24
C SER A 41 6.01 1.23 -9.45
N PRO A 42 6.45 2.49 -9.31
CA PRO A 42 7.13 3.19 -10.39
C PRO A 42 8.46 2.50 -10.73
N VAL A 43 8.74 2.40 -12.02
CA VAL A 43 10.06 2.02 -12.53
C VAL A 43 10.84 3.30 -12.77
N PHE A 44 12.00 3.42 -12.13
CA PHE A 44 12.90 4.54 -12.35
C PHE A 44 14.04 4.11 -13.26
N PHE A 45 14.22 4.83 -14.36
CA PHE A 45 15.38 4.65 -15.22
C PHE A 45 16.55 5.48 -14.70
N ALA A 46 17.75 4.91 -14.75
CA ALA A 46 19.00 5.67 -14.61
C ALA A 46 19.06 6.78 -15.67
N ARG A 47 19.85 7.83 -15.40
CA ARG A 47 19.84 9.07 -16.21
C ARG A 47 20.13 8.82 -17.68
N GLU A 48 20.99 7.86 -17.95
CA GLU A 48 21.46 7.45 -19.28
C GLU A 48 20.33 6.75 -20.06
N ALA A 49 19.39 6.15 -19.34
CA ALA A 49 18.21 5.50 -19.87
C ALA A 49 16.96 6.40 -19.79
N TRP A 50 17.08 7.72 -19.58
CA TRP A 50 15.92 8.60 -19.65
C TRP A 50 15.29 8.61 -21.04
N ILE A 51 13.98 8.80 -21.06
CA ILE A 51 13.19 8.88 -22.29
C ILE A 51 12.93 10.36 -22.57
N PRO A 52 13.26 10.85 -23.77
CA PRO A 52 12.97 12.23 -24.15
C PRO A 52 11.48 12.55 -24.04
N GLN A 53 11.18 13.69 -23.44
CA GLN A 53 9.82 14.22 -23.28
C GLN A 53 9.08 14.28 -24.62
N PRO A 54 7.76 14.06 -24.65
CA PRO A 54 6.97 14.24 -25.86
C PRO A 54 7.18 15.60 -26.50
N SER A 55 7.35 15.65 -27.82
CA SER A 55 7.57 16.90 -28.57
C SER A 55 6.38 17.86 -28.47
N ASN A 56 5.17 17.32 -28.31
CA ASN A 56 3.93 18.05 -28.12
C ASN A 56 3.56 18.25 -26.63
N TRP A 57 4.51 18.11 -25.71
CA TRP A 57 4.22 18.28 -24.29
C TRP A 57 3.91 19.74 -23.96
N PRO A 58 2.74 20.04 -23.38
CA PRO A 58 2.37 21.42 -23.05
C PRO A 58 3.25 21.98 -21.92
N VAL A 59 3.82 23.17 -22.17
CA VAL A 59 4.78 23.86 -21.28
C VAL A 59 4.13 24.27 -19.94
N ARG A 60 2.80 24.40 -19.89
CA ARG A 60 2.03 24.74 -18.69
C ARG A 60 0.67 24.05 -18.71
N SER A 61 0.62 22.81 -18.24
CA SER A 61 -0.65 22.11 -18.00
C SER A 61 -0.97 22.07 -16.51
N LEU A 62 -2.06 22.75 -16.15
CA LEU A 62 -2.70 22.63 -14.84
C LEU A 62 -3.69 21.44 -14.80
N THR A 63 -3.83 20.71 -15.91
CA THR A 63 -4.68 19.54 -16.06
C THR A 63 -3.87 18.32 -16.50
N PRO A 64 -4.31 17.09 -16.16
CA PRO A 64 -3.64 15.88 -16.61
C PRO A 64 -3.66 15.75 -18.13
N VAL A 65 -2.47 15.67 -18.74
CA VAL A 65 -2.32 15.38 -20.17
C VAL A 65 -2.35 13.88 -20.36
N ARG A 66 -3.15 13.41 -21.33
CA ARG A 66 -3.25 12.00 -21.69
C ARG A 66 -2.70 11.78 -23.09
N TYR A 67 -2.08 10.63 -23.27
CA TYR A 67 -1.54 10.18 -24.55
C TYR A 67 -2.14 8.83 -24.91
N ASP A 68 -2.44 8.64 -26.20
CA ASP A 68 -2.77 7.34 -26.75
C ASP A 68 -1.49 6.47 -26.81
N LEU A 69 -1.52 5.29 -26.20
CA LEU A 69 -0.38 4.38 -26.16
C LEU A 69 -0.22 3.56 -27.44
N THR A 70 -1.15 3.67 -28.38
CA THR A 70 -1.18 2.91 -29.64
C THR A 70 -0.73 3.73 -30.84
N THR A 71 -0.66 5.05 -30.71
CA THR A 71 -0.27 5.96 -31.80
C THR A 71 0.60 7.14 -31.31
N GLY A 72 1.28 7.82 -32.25
CA GLY A 72 1.99 9.08 -32.00
C GLY A 72 3.05 9.05 -30.90
N GLU A 73 3.19 10.18 -30.19
CA GLU A 73 4.17 10.35 -29.11
C GLU A 73 3.94 9.42 -27.91
N GLY A 74 2.67 9.07 -27.63
CA GLY A 74 2.34 8.15 -26.54
C GLY A 74 2.87 6.76 -26.79
N LYS A 75 2.66 6.22 -28.00
CA LYS A 75 3.25 4.96 -28.45
C LYS A 75 4.77 4.98 -28.38
N ARG A 76 5.41 6.07 -28.86
CA ARG A 76 6.87 6.21 -28.84
C ARG A 76 7.43 6.11 -27.43
N VAL A 77 6.86 6.85 -26.48
CA VAL A 77 7.29 6.82 -25.07
C VAL A 77 7.03 5.44 -24.47
N TRP A 78 5.88 4.84 -24.74
CA TRP A 78 5.52 3.50 -24.24
C TRP A 78 6.49 2.40 -24.71
N ASP A 79 6.80 2.38 -26.00
CA ASP A 79 7.75 1.41 -26.57
C ASP A 79 9.16 1.64 -26.03
N ALA A 80 9.59 2.89 -25.87
CA ALA A 80 10.87 3.24 -25.25
C ALA A 80 10.97 2.76 -23.79
N CYS A 81 9.89 2.86 -23.00
CA CYS A 81 9.81 2.30 -21.65
C CYS A 81 9.97 0.78 -21.67
N ARG A 82 9.20 0.09 -22.53
CA ARG A 82 9.25 -1.39 -22.64
C ARG A 82 10.64 -1.89 -23.00
N GLU A 83 11.31 -1.23 -23.94
CA GLU A 83 12.65 -1.64 -24.37
C GLU A 83 13.71 -1.43 -23.29
N ARG A 84 13.63 -0.32 -22.55
CA ARG A 84 14.52 -0.05 -21.41
C ARG A 84 14.28 -1.01 -20.24
N MET A 85 13.02 -1.41 -20.01
CA MET A 85 12.71 -2.43 -19.00
C MET A 85 13.28 -3.80 -19.35
N LYS A 86 13.36 -4.18 -20.63
CA LYS A 86 13.99 -5.45 -21.05
C LYS A 86 15.50 -5.44 -20.88
N SER A 87 16.14 -4.30 -21.12
CA SER A 87 17.60 -4.14 -21.01
C SER A 87 18.08 -3.91 -19.57
N GLN A 88 17.20 -3.47 -18.68
CA GLN A 88 17.45 -3.41 -17.24
C GLN A 88 17.03 -4.71 -16.53
N SER A 89 17.74 -5.81 -16.78
CA SER A 89 17.85 -6.87 -15.78
C SER A 89 18.56 -6.27 -14.56
N VAL A 90 17.77 -5.81 -13.59
CA VAL A 90 18.18 -4.92 -12.49
C VAL A 90 19.35 -5.50 -11.66
N PRO A 91 20.54 -4.85 -11.61
CA PRO A 91 21.49 -5.04 -10.52
C PRO A 91 21.09 -4.10 -9.37
N ARG A 92 20.69 -4.65 -8.21
CA ARG A 92 20.54 -3.85 -7.00
C ARG A 92 21.80 -3.97 -6.13
N GLN A 93 22.35 -2.80 -5.80
CA GLN A 93 23.59 -2.59 -5.06
C GLN A 93 23.33 -2.48 -3.54
N HIS A 94 24.20 -3.17 -2.79
CA HIS A 94 24.62 -3.00 -1.38
C HIS A 94 23.64 -3.24 -0.21
N SER A 95 23.92 -4.33 0.52
CA SER A 95 24.00 -4.30 1.99
C SER A 95 25.36 -4.88 2.39
N ASP A 96 26.24 -4.02 2.91
CA ASP A 96 27.50 -4.40 3.52
C ASP A 96 27.23 -5.13 4.85
N GLY A 97 27.90 -6.27 5.08
CA GLY A 97 27.99 -6.89 6.40
C GLY A 97 27.94 -8.42 6.44
N ILE A 98 29.11 -9.04 6.29
CA ILE A 98 29.50 -10.38 6.75
C ILE A 98 28.74 -11.56 6.12
N ALA A 99 29.28 -12.11 5.03
CA ALA A 99 28.93 -13.45 4.58
C ALA A 99 30.20 -14.21 4.18
N GLN A 100 30.44 -15.30 4.91
CA GLN A 100 31.37 -16.37 4.57
C GLN A 100 31.09 -16.83 3.13
N GLU A 101 32.14 -16.84 2.30
CA GLU A 101 32.02 -17.06 0.85
C GLU A 101 31.45 -18.45 0.52
N VAL A 102 30.14 -18.52 0.25
CA VAL A 102 29.58 -19.58 -0.58
C VAL A 102 29.74 -19.12 -2.03
N ARG A 103 30.75 -19.66 -2.72
CA ARG A 103 30.95 -19.43 -4.16
C ARG A 103 29.80 -20.08 -4.93
N GLU A 104 28.79 -19.30 -5.28
CA GLU A 104 27.69 -19.75 -6.14
C GLU A 104 28.06 -19.58 -7.62
N GLY A 105 28.43 -20.67 -8.28
CA GLY A 105 28.59 -20.76 -9.74
C GLY A 105 27.26 -20.94 -10.50
N ALA A 106 26.12 -20.60 -9.88
CA ALA A 106 24.79 -20.76 -10.45
C ALA A 106 24.11 -19.38 -10.64
N PRO A 107 23.16 -19.24 -11.57
CA PRO A 107 22.37 -18.02 -11.69
C PRO A 107 21.64 -17.74 -10.37
N ARG A 108 21.90 -16.57 -9.77
CA ARG A 108 21.33 -16.12 -8.49
C ARG A 108 19.80 -15.95 -8.51
N TYR A 109 19.19 -15.99 -9.69
CA TYR A 109 17.77 -15.81 -9.90
C TYR A 109 17.23 -16.82 -10.91
N GLY A 110 16.02 -17.31 -10.67
CA GLY A 110 15.26 -18.07 -11.67
C GLY A 110 14.81 -17.20 -12.85
N ALA A 111 14.24 -17.84 -13.88
CA ALA A 111 13.69 -17.11 -15.01
C ALA A 111 12.56 -16.15 -14.57
N PRO A 112 12.44 -14.96 -15.20
CA PRO A 112 11.30 -14.08 -14.95
C PRO A 112 9.97 -14.82 -15.15
N VAL A 113 9.02 -14.62 -14.23
CA VAL A 113 7.67 -15.17 -14.32
C VAL A 113 6.66 -14.07 -14.62
N MET A 114 5.69 -14.37 -15.48
CA MET A 114 4.55 -13.50 -15.71
C MET A 114 3.66 -13.50 -14.46
N ILE A 115 3.41 -12.32 -13.90
CA ILE A 115 2.50 -12.14 -12.77
C ILE A 115 1.25 -11.38 -13.21
N GLN A 116 0.10 -11.71 -12.61
CA GLN A 116 -1.09 -10.87 -12.66
C GLN A 116 -1.09 -9.97 -11.41
N PRO A 117 -0.77 -8.67 -11.55
CA PRO A 117 -0.70 -7.78 -10.40
C PRO A 117 -2.10 -7.49 -9.83
N ARG A 118 -2.22 -7.42 -8.50
CA ARG A 118 -3.45 -7.00 -7.82
C ARG A 118 -3.59 -5.48 -7.90
N LEU A 119 -4.43 -4.99 -8.80
CA LEU A 119 -4.66 -3.56 -9.00
C LEU A 119 -5.31 -2.94 -7.75
N GLY A 120 -4.78 -1.82 -7.27
CA GLY A 120 -5.32 -1.12 -6.08
C GLY A 120 -4.67 -1.51 -4.75
N GLN A 121 -3.75 -2.48 -4.72
CA GLN A 121 -3.07 -2.88 -3.48
C GLN A 121 -2.25 -1.75 -2.84
N GLY A 122 -1.58 -0.92 -3.64
CA GLY A 122 -0.79 0.22 -3.13
C GLY A 122 -1.65 1.30 -2.51
N THR A 123 -2.76 1.67 -3.15
CA THR A 123 -3.74 2.63 -2.63
C THR A 123 -4.45 2.10 -1.39
N PHE A 124 -4.83 0.81 -1.39
CA PHE A 124 -5.38 0.13 -0.22
C PHE A 124 -4.44 0.22 0.99
N ARG A 125 -3.15 -0.09 0.79
CA ARG A 125 -2.16 -0.02 1.87
C ARG A 125 -2.08 1.39 2.47
N VAL A 126 -2.05 2.42 1.63
CA VAL A 126 -1.99 3.81 2.10
C VAL A 126 -3.27 4.19 2.85
N ALA A 127 -4.45 3.86 2.30
CA ALA A 127 -5.74 4.17 2.90
C ALA A 127 -5.90 3.50 4.28
N VAL A 128 -5.61 2.20 4.39
CA VAL A 128 -5.63 1.47 5.67
C VAL A 128 -4.61 2.06 6.64
N THR A 129 -3.39 2.38 6.18
CA THR A 129 -2.36 2.97 7.04
C THR A 129 -2.82 4.29 7.67
N ASP A 130 -3.45 5.16 6.88
CA ASP A 130 -3.94 6.45 7.35
C ASP A 130 -5.18 6.30 8.24
N ALA A 131 -6.11 5.40 7.87
CA ALA A 131 -7.30 5.11 8.65
C ALA A 131 -6.97 4.68 10.09
N TYR A 132 -5.92 3.88 10.28
CA TYR A 132 -5.42 3.43 11.60
C TYR A 132 -4.39 4.39 12.23
N GLN A 133 -4.32 5.63 11.76
CA GLN A 133 -3.43 6.66 12.29
C GLN A 133 -1.96 6.21 12.35
N ARG A 134 -1.53 5.42 11.36
CA ARG A 134 -0.16 4.86 11.26
C ARG A 134 0.24 3.98 12.44
N ALA A 135 -0.72 3.38 13.15
CA ALA A 135 -0.46 2.52 14.30
C ALA A 135 -1.09 1.13 14.13
N CYS A 136 -0.39 0.09 14.57
CA CYS A 136 -0.88 -1.27 14.56
C CYS A 136 -2.18 -1.39 15.38
N ALA A 137 -3.22 -1.98 14.78
CA ALA A 137 -4.53 -2.21 15.40
C ALA A 137 -4.45 -3.00 16.72
N VAL A 138 -3.49 -3.91 16.84
CA VAL A 138 -3.31 -4.79 18.01
C VAL A 138 -2.37 -4.20 19.06
N THR A 139 -1.25 -3.61 18.64
CA THR A 139 -0.14 -3.25 19.56
C THR A 139 0.05 -1.75 19.74
N GLY A 140 -0.48 -0.91 18.86
CA GLY A 140 -0.19 0.52 18.83
C GLY A 140 1.22 0.88 18.31
N GLU A 141 1.99 -0.11 17.84
CA GLU A 141 3.29 0.13 17.18
C GLU A 141 3.12 1.07 15.98
N HIS A 142 3.96 2.10 15.87
CA HIS A 142 3.84 3.17 14.87
C HIS A 142 5.07 3.31 13.96
N SER A 143 6.03 2.41 14.08
CA SER A 143 7.17 2.27 13.18
C SER A 143 6.69 1.75 11.82
N LEU A 144 6.37 2.66 10.89
CA LEU A 144 5.84 2.34 9.56
C LEU A 144 6.55 1.19 8.81
N PRO A 145 7.89 1.03 8.86
CA PRO A 145 8.56 -0.11 8.20
C PRO A 145 8.18 -1.49 8.75
N ALA A 146 7.66 -1.56 9.98
CA ALA A 146 7.21 -2.80 10.62
C ALA A 146 5.71 -3.08 10.39
N LEU A 147 4.99 -2.19 9.70
CA LEU A 147 3.55 -2.26 9.54
C LEU A 147 3.15 -2.68 8.12
N GLU A 148 2.13 -3.51 8.04
CA GLU A 148 1.56 -4.04 6.81
C GLU A 148 0.03 -3.91 6.87
N ALA A 149 -0.58 -3.59 5.73
CA ALA A 149 -2.04 -3.59 5.60
C ALA A 149 -2.49 -5.00 5.21
N ALA A 150 -3.14 -5.68 6.15
CA ALA A 150 -3.72 -7.00 5.99
C ALA A 150 -5.13 -6.89 5.43
N HIS A 151 -5.46 -7.74 4.46
CA HIS A 151 -6.83 -7.95 4.05
C HIS A 151 -7.52 -8.87 5.05
N ILE A 152 -8.74 -8.52 5.49
CA ILE A 152 -9.54 -9.41 6.35
C ILE A 152 -10.06 -10.58 5.51
N ARG A 153 -10.78 -10.29 4.42
CA ARG A 153 -11.07 -11.25 3.36
C ARG A 153 -10.01 -11.07 2.25
N PRO A 154 -9.20 -12.10 1.96
CA PRO A 154 -8.15 -12.01 0.95
C PRO A 154 -8.71 -11.67 -0.44
N TYR A 155 -7.93 -10.93 -1.21
CA TYR A 155 -8.28 -10.61 -2.61
C TYR A 155 -8.51 -11.85 -3.48
N SER A 156 -7.79 -12.96 -3.21
CA SER A 156 -7.99 -14.23 -3.92
C SER A 156 -9.37 -14.85 -3.73
N ASP A 157 -10.04 -14.48 -2.64
CA ASP A 157 -11.38 -14.97 -2.27
C ASP A 157 -12.43 -13.87 -2.48
N ASP A 158 -12.20 -12.95 -3.43
CA ASP A 158 -13.10 -11.84 -3.77
C ASP A 158 -13.27 -10.79 -2.65
N GLY A 159 -12.21 -10.58 -1.86
CA GLY A 159 -12.15 -9.49 -0.88
C GLY A 159 -11.87 -8.12 -1.51
N PRO A 160 -12.67 -7.08 -1.23
CA PRO A 160 -12.51 -5.76 -1.85
C PRO A 160 -11.30 -4.99 -1.32
N HIS A 161 -10.78 -4.05 -2.10
CA HIS A 161 -9.75 -3.10 -1.69
C HIS A 161 -10.33 -1.90 -0.92
N GLU A 162 -11.08 -2.19 0.14
CA GLU A 162 -11.77 -1.21 0.98
C GLU A 162 -11.19 -1.16 2.39
N VAL A 163 -11.19 0.01 3.02
CA VAL A 163 -10.61 0.19 4.36
C VAL A 163 -11.30 -0.69 5.41
N CYS A 164 -12.62 -0.89 5.31
CA CYS A 164 -13.38 -1.78 6.18
C CYS A 164 -13.06 -3.28 5.99
N ASN A 165 -12.33 -3.64 4.91
CA ASN A 165 -11.74 -4.96 4.69
C ASN A 165 -10.24 -5.00 5.07
N GLY A 166 -9.76 -4.00 5.82
CA GLY A 166 -8.36 -3.82 6.15
C GLY A 166 -8.07 -3.73 7.65
N LEU A 167 -6.96 -4.34 8.06
CA LEU A 167 -6.34 -4.15 9.37
C LEU A 167 -4.89 -3.68 9.17
N LEU A 168 -4.46 -2.64 9.88
CA LEU A 168 -3.03 -2.29 9.93
C LEU A 168 -2.36 -3.11 11.03
N LEU A 169 -1.45 -4.02 10.67
CA LEU A 169 -0.84 -4.97 11.60
C LEU A 169 0.68 -4.90 11.53
N ARG A 170 1.35 -5.28 12.63
CA ARG A 170 2.79 -5.55 12.61
C ARG A 170 3.04 -6.79 11.71
N SER A 171 4.17 -6.84 10.99
CA SER A 171 4.45 -7.88 9.99
C SER A 171 4.38 -9.33 10.51
N ASP A 172 4.64 -9.57 11.78
CA ASP A 172 4.48 -10.88 12.42
C ASP A 172 3.00 -11.22 12.68
N LEU A 173 2.24 -10.27 13.23
CA LEU A 173 0.80 -10.42 13.47
C LEU A 173 0.02 -10.56 12.17
N HIS A 174 0.40 -9.84 11.12
CA HIS A 174 -0.16 -10.01 9.78
C HIS A 174 0.03 -11.44 9.28
N ARG A 175 1.25 -11.98 9.38
CA ARG A 175 1.53 -13.37 8.98
C ARG A 175 0.74 -14.40 9.79
N LEU A 176 0.55 -14.15 11.09
CA LEU A 176 -0.27 -15.02 11.93
C LEU A 176 -1.76 -14.93 11.58
N PHE A 177 -2.24 -13.73 11.26
CA PHE A 177 -3.60 -13.48 10.82
C PHE A 177 -3.89 -14.22 9.50
N ASP A 178 -3.07 -14.00 8.47
CA ASP A 178 -3.20 -14.66 7.16
C ASP A 178 -3.17 -16.19 7.24
N LYS A 179 -2.38 -16.73 8.17
CA LYS A 179 -2.27 -18.18 8.42
C LYS A 179 -3.34 -18.72 9.36
N GLY A 180 -4.22 -17.86 9.89
CA GLY A 180 -5.31 -18.25 10.79
C GLY A 180 -4.89 -18.51 12.24
N TYR A 181 -3.66 -18.23 12.64
CA TYR A 181 -3.23 -18.35 14.04
C TYR A 181 -3.66 -17.17 14.92
N LEU A 182 -4.14 -16.09 14.31
CA LEU A 182 -4.74 -14.93 14.96
C LEU A 182 -5.99 -14.53 14.17
N THR A 183 -7.03 -14.09 14.85
CA THR A 183 -8.21 -13.50 14.20
C THR A 183 -8.74 -12.34 15.02
N VAL A 184 -9.72 -11.63 14.46
CA VAL A 184 -10.49 -10.60 15.14
C VAL A 184 -11.97 -10.95 15.01
N THR A 185 -12.71 -10.99 16.13
CA THR A 185 -14.16 -11.29 16.12
C THR A 185 -14.96 -10.12 15.56
N PRO A 186 -16.23 -10.31 15.17
CA PRO A 186 -17.12 -9.22 14.76
C PRO A 186 -17.25 -8.09 15.81
N GLU A 187 -17.07 -8.39 17.10
CA GLU A 187 -17.02 -7.42 18.21
C GLU A 187 -15.63 -6.76 18.37
N ARG A 188 -14.72 -7.01 17.43
CA ARG A 188 -13.35 -6.47 17.35
C ARG A 188 -12.46 -6.90 18.52
N LYS A 189 -12.69 -8.11 19.03
CA LYS A 189 -11.78 -8.76 19.99
C LYS A 189 -10.77 -9.61 19.24
N ILE A 190 -9.54 -9.59 19.69
CA ILE A 190 -8.46 -10.41 19.18
C ILE A 190 -8.60 -11.80 19.78
N ILE A 191 -8.46 -12.84 18.95
CA ILE A 191 -8.40 -14.23 19.41
C ILE A 191 -7.12 -14.86 18.87
N VAL A 192 -6.36 -15.47 19.76
CA VAL A 192 -5.10 -16.17 19.44
C VAL A 192 -5.34 -17.67 19.45
N SER A 193 -5.09 -18.32 18.32
CA SER A 193 -5.29 -19.76 18.19
C SER A 193 -4.40 -20.54 19.17
N ARG A 194 -4.99 -21.52 19.84
CA ARG A 194 -4.27 -22.50 20.66
C ARG A 194 -3.29 -23.36 19.84
N ARG A 195 -3.45 -23.41 18.52
CA ARG A 195 -2.55 -24.16 17.63
C ARG A 195 -1.16 -23.58 17.56
N LEU A 196 -0.94 -22.32 17.92
CA LEU A 196 0.44 -21.82 18.12
C LEU A 196 1.19 -22.63 19.19
N ARG A 197 0.48 -23.04 20.25
CA ARG A 197 1.03 -23.90 21.30
C ARG A 197 1.18 -25.33 20.81
N THR A 198 0.15 -25.87 20.20
CA THR A 198 0.11 -27.30 19.85
C THR A 198 1.06 -27.62 18.69
N ASP A 199 1.12 -26.77 17.67
CA ASP A 199 1.91 -27.01 16.46
C ASP A 199 3.40 -26.64 16.65
N TYR A 200 3.72 -25.70 17.57
CA TYR A 200 5.09 -25.14 17.70
C TYR A 200 5.60 -24.97 19.13
N GLU A 201 4.86 -25.43 20.15
CA GLU A 201 5.20 -25.23 21.57
C GLU A 201 5.44 -23.76 21.96
N ASN A 202 4.83 -22.82 21.22
CA ASN A 202 5.09 -21.39 21.32
C ASN A 202 3.78 -20.58 21.36
N GLY A 203 3.87 -19.25 21.33
CA GLY A 203 2.73 -18.34 21.31
C GLY A 203 2.63 -17.40 22.51
N ARG A 204 3.52 -17.56 23.51
CA ARG A 204 3.53 -16.76 24.75
C ARG A 204 3.60 -15.26 24.48
N SER A 205 4.28 -14.84 23.43
CA SER A 205 4.39 -13.43 23.03
C SER A 205 3.08 -12.84 22.50
N TYR A 206 2.12 -13.68 22.11
CA TYR A 206 0.85 -13.25 21.50
C TYR A 206 -0.34 -13.39 22.45
N TYR A 207 -0.30 -14.32 23.42
CA TYR A 207 -1.37 -14.52 24.40
C TYR A 207 -1.76 -13.29 25.23
N PRO A 208 -0.88 -12.32 25.52
CA PRO A 208 -1.29 -11.08 26.18
C PRO A 208 -2.34 -10.27 25.40
N TYR A 209 -2.44 -10.50 24.08
CA TYR A 209 -3.44 -9.88 23.22
C TYR A 209 -4.74 -10.69 23.13
N ASP A 210 -4.75 -11.95 23.59
CA ASP A 210 -5.92 -12.81 23.50
C ASP A 210 -7.10 -12.24 24.30
N GLU A 211 -8.30 -12.31 23.72
CA GLU A 211 -9.56 -11.74 24.21
C GLU A 211 -9.57 -10.22 24.42
N ARG A 212 -8.49 -9.51 24.10
CA ARG A 212 -8.42 -8.04 24.18
C ARG A 212 -9.11 -7.40 22.98
N PRO A 213 -9.77 -6.24 23.14
CA PRO A 213 -10.21 -5.46 21.98
C PRO A 213 -9.01 -4.97 21.17
N LEU A 214 -9.23 -4.67 19.89
CA LEU A 214 -8.28 -3.87 19.11
C LEU A 214 -7.95 -2.56 19.86
N LEU A 215 -6.66 -2.28 20.03
CA LEU A 215 -6.18 -1.10 20.72
C LEU A 215 -6.41 0.17 19.89
N VAL A 216 -6.24 0.07 18.57
CA VAL A 216 -6.41 1.17 17.62
C VAL A 216 -7.51 0.83 16.65
N LEU A 217 -8.46 1.75 16.49
CA LEU A 217 -9.56 1.67 15.54
C LEU A 217 -9.51 2.86 14.57
N PRO A 218 -10.05 2.70 13.35
CA PRO A 218 -10.32 3.81 12.46
C PRO A 218 -11.18 4.89 13.11
N ARG A 219 -10.88 6.17 12.81
CA ARG A 219 -11.64 7.31 13.34
C ARG A 219 -13.03 7.42 12.74
N SER A 220 -13.15 7.06 11.46
CA SER A 220 -14.41 7.04 10.74
C SER A 220 -15.14 5.73 10.99
N VAL A 221 -16.43 5.81 11.27
CA VAL A 221 -17.30 4.63 11.48
C VAL A 221 -17.38 3.76 10.22
N HIS A 222 -17.30 4.37 9.03
CA HIS A 222 -17.33 3.68 7.74
C HIS A 222 -16.05 2.88 7.46
N ASP A 223 -14.95 3.24 8.10
CA ASP A 223 -13.65 2.60 7.91
C ASP A 223 -13.42 1.46 8.91
N LEU A 224 -14.29 1.31 9.91
CA LEU A 224 -14.19 0.24 10.89
C LEU A 224 -14.20 -1.13 10.19
N PRO A 225 -13.45 -2.13 10.71
CA PRO A 225 -13.54 -3.50 10.23
C PRO A 225 -14.98 -3.97 10.14
N SER A 226 -15.39 -4.42 8.96
CA SER A 226 -16.73 -4.94 8.72
C SER A 226 -16.94 -6.23 9.50
N ALA A 227 -18.06 -6.32 10.22
CA ALA A 227 -18.45 -7.54 10.92
C ALA A 227 -18.57 -8.74 9.97
N GLU A 228 -19.02 -8.51 8.73
CA GLU A 228 -19.14 -9.54 7.70
C GLU A 228 -17.77 -10.09 7.28
N HIS A 229 -16.80 -9.22 7.00
CA HIS A 229 -15.45 -9.65 6.63
C HIS A 229 -14.77 -10.39 7.79
N LEU A 230 -14.95 -9.91 9.02
CA LEU A 230 -14.40 -10.54 10.21
C LEU A 230 -15.00 -11.93 10.42
N ALA A 231 -16.33 -12.06 10.34
CA ALA A 231 -17.02 -13.34 10.40
C ALA A 231 -16.51 -14.31 9.31
N TRP A 232 -16.35 -13.83 8.08
CA TRP A 232 -15.78 -14.63 6.99
C TRP A 232 -14.38 -15.15 7.35
N HIS A 233 -13.50 -14.30 7.88
CA HIS A 233 -12.16 -14.72 8.29
C HIS A 233 -12.19 -15.74 9.43
N ASN A 234 -13.08 -15.54 10.42
CA ASN A 234 -13.30 -16.48 11.51
C ASN A 234 -13.75 -17.86 11.02
N GLU A 235 -14.59 -17.92 10.00
CA GLU A 235 -15.14 -19.18 9.47
C GLU A 235 -14.20 -19.90 8.49
N HIS A 236 -13.45 -19.15 7.68
CA HIS A 236 -12.72 -19.70 6.52
C HIS A 236 -11.21 -19.76 6.68
N ARG A 237 -10.64 -18.96 7.59
CA ARG A 237 -9.18 -18.83 7.77
C ARG A 237 -8.71 -19.21 9.16
N PHE A 238 -9.45 -18.80 10.19
CA PHE A 238 -9.02 -18.97 11.57
C PHE A 238 -8.89 -20.46 11.95
N LEU A 239 -7.81 -20.76 12.67
CA LEU A 239 -7.42 -22.10 13.06
C LEU A 239 -7.76 -22.36 14.54
N GLY A 240 -9.03 -22.33 14.93
CA GLY A 240 -9.46 -22.89 16.23
C GLY A 240 -10.58 -22.16 16.94
#